data_AF-A0A5C4N083-F1
#
_entry.id   AF-A0A5C4N083-F1
#
_cell.length_a   1.000
_cell.length_b   1.000
_cell.length_c   1.000
_cell.angle_alpha   90.00
_cell.angle_beta   90.00
_cell.angle_gamma   90.00
#
_symmetry.space_group_name_H-M   'P 1'
#
loop_
_entity.id
_entity.type
_entity.pdbx_description
1 polymer ?
#
loop_
_entity_poly.entity_id
_entity_poly.type
_entity_poly.pdbx_seq_one_letter_code
_entity_poly.pdbx_strand_id
1 'polypeptide(L)'
;MLPNALRSEAEAVLDAFASLPPDPYGAIFGFFDGHGWNMAFDHQAQRLNGIYDFADSGLAPLHQEFVYSSFNSTDLTARIIAAYEVESGHPIDRQRVDILTGAHHLWELAEEADSSAHIEIMIENVRQWQAHRLRSN
;
A
#
# COMPACT_ATOMS: atom_id res chain seq x y z
N MET A 1 -18.71 12.58 -0.34
CA MET A 1 -18.46 12.65 1.13
C MET A 1 -18.24 11.24 1.64
N LEU A 2 -17.20 11.01 2.45
CA LEU A 2 -16.93 9.71 3.10
C LEU A 2 -18.11 9.29 4.00
N PRO A 3 -18.57 8.04 3.92
CA PRO A 3 -19.54 7.48 4.86
C PRO A 3 -19.08 7.66 6.31
N ASN A 4 -20.00 7.98 7.22
CA ASN A 4 -19.67 8.24 8.64
C ASN A 4 -18.91 7.08 9.30
N ALA A 5 -19.19 5.84 8.91
CA ALA A 5 -18.50 4.65 9.42
C ALA A 5 -17.00 4.59 9.07
N LEU A 6 -16.58 5.26 7.98
CA LEU A 6 -15.18 5.31 7.54
C LEU A 6 -14.43 6.53 8.11
N ARG A 7 -15.16 7.56 8.55
CA ARG A 7 -14.56 8.86 8.91
C ARG A 7 -13.60 8.78 10.10
N SER A 8 -13.99 8.14 11.19
CA SER A 8 -13.15 8.07 12.39
C SER A 8 -11.83 7.35 12.14
N GLU A 9 -11.83 6.30 11.32
CA GLU A 9 -10.59 5.57 10.99
C GLU A 9 -9.73 6.36 10.00
N ALA A 10 -10.37 7.02 9.02
CA ALA A 10 -9.66 7.88 8.09
C ALA A 10 -8.93 9.02 8.82
N GLU A 11 -9.58 9.68 9.77
CA GLU A 11 -8.97 10.70 10.64
C GLU A 11 -7.81 10.11 11.44
N ALA A 12 -7.99 8.95 12.07
CA ALA A 12 -6.94 8.30 12.84
C ALA A 12 -5.70 7.95 12.00
N VAL A 13 -5.88 7.51 10.74
CA VAL A 13 -4.76 7.22 9.83
C VAL A 13 -4.09 8.47 9.31
N LEU A 14 -4.84 9.54 9.01
CA LEU A 14 -4.22 10.82 8.65
C LEU A 14 -3.41 11.40 9.80
N ASP A 15 -3.91 11.32 11.03
CA ASP A 15 -3.19 11.74 12.24
C ASP A 15 -1.93 10.90 12.46
N ALA A 16 -2.03 9.57 12.28
CA ALA A 16 -0.89 8.66 12.37
C ALA A 16 0.15 8.95 11.28
N PHE A 17 -0.29 9.17 10.03
CA PHE A 17 0.56 9.51 8.90
C PHE A 17 1.29 10.84 9.12
N ALA A 18 0.57 11.88 9.57
CA ALA A 18 1.16 13.18 9.90
C ALA A 18 2.18 13.11 11.05
N SER A 19 2.03 12.12 11.93
CA SER A 19 2.92 11.89 13.07
C SER A 19 4.05 10.90 12.79
N LEU A 20 4.10 10.28 11.60
CA LEU A 20 5.16 9.33 11.28
C LEU A 20 6.53 10.02 11.31
N PRO A 21 7.53 9.47 12.03
CA PRO A 21 8.89 9.96 11.91
C PRO A 21 9.42 9.65 10.50
N PRO A 22 10.53 10.29 10.08
CA PRO A 22 11.24 9.91 8.87
C PRO A 22 11.51 8.41 8.80
N ASP A 23 11.50 7.85 7.60
CA ASP A 23 11.81 6.44 7.39
C ASP A 23 13.23 6.13 7.90
N PRO A 24 13.41 5.09 8.75
CA PRO A 24 14.70 4.78 9.36
C PRO A 24 15.78 4.41 8.34
N TYR A 25 15.40 4.03 7.12
CA TYR A 25 16.33 3.70 6.05
C TYR A 25 16.51 4.83 5.03
N GLY A 26 15.83 5.96 5.24
CA GLY A 26 15.87 7.09 4.32
C GLY A 26 15.33 6.75 2.93
N ALA A 27 15.77 7.51 1.92
CA ALA A 27 15.39 7.27 0.54
C ALA A 27 16.29 6.21 -0.11
N ILE A 28 15.68 5.23 -0.77
CA ILE A 28 16.34 4.15 -1.51
C ILE A 28 15.87 4.15 -2.96
N PHE A 29 16.68 3.58 -3.86
CA PHE A 29 16.21 3.32 -5.21
C PHE A 29 15.34 2.07 -5.21
N GLY A 30 14.08 2.20 -5.63
CA GLY A 30 13.06 1.16 -5.54
C GLY A 30 12.16 1.14 -6.76
N PHE A 31 11.31 0.12 -6.83
CA PHE A 31 10.37 -0.07 -7.94
C PHE A 31 9.15 0.83 -7.76
N PHE A 32 8.63 0.93 -6.53
CA PHE A 32 7.55 1.82 -6.09
C PHE A 32 6.25 1.77 -6.91
N ASP A 33 6.05 0.75 -7.76
CA ASP A 33 4.82 0.53 -8.52
C ASP A 33 4.42 -0.95 -8.58
N GLY A 34 4.54 -1.60 -7.41
CA GLY A 34 4.30 -3.02 -7.15
C GLY A 34 2.85 -3.51 -7.31
N HIS A 35 2.03 -2.90 -8.16
CA HIS A 35 0.64 -3.31 -8.37
C HIS A 35 0.51 -4.45 -9.40
N GLY A 36 -0.63 -5.14 -9.38
CA GLY A 36 -0.81 -6.43 -10.08
C GLY A 36 -0.67 -6.35 -11.59
N TRP A 37 -0.91 -5.19 -12.20
CA TRP A 37 -0.75 -4.99 -13.64
C TRP A 37 0.71 -5.00 -14.10
N ASN A 38 1.65 -4.75 -13.19
CA ASN A 38 3.08 -4.75 -13.46
C ASN A 38 3.76 -6.09 -13.10
N MET A 39 2.97 -7.09 -12.75
CA MET A 39 3.44 -8.40 -12.29
C MET A 39 2.92 -9.51 -13.20
N ALA A 40 3.82 -10.27 -13.84
CA ALA A 40 3.41 -11.44 -14.63
C ALA A 40 3.35 -12.68 -13.76
N PHE A 41 2.16 -12.98 -13.24
CA PHE A 41 1.91 -14.21 -12.49
C PHE A 41 1.68 -15.42 -13.41
N ASP A 42 2.42 -16.50 -13.16
CA ASP A 42 2.10 -17.82 -13.68
C ASP A 42 1.26 -18.56 -12.66
N HIS A 43 -0.05 -18.59 -12.90
CA HIS A 43 -1.01 -19.25 -12.02
C HIS A 43 -0.85 -20.77 -12.00
N GLN A 44 -0.42 -21.40 -13.09
CA GLN A 44 -0.27 -22.85 -13.13
C GLN A 44 0.94 -23.28 -12.29
N ALA A 45 2.04 -22.54 -12.37
CA ALA A 45 3.26 -22.82 -11.64
C ALA A 45 3.38 -22.07 -10.30
N GLN A 46 2.38 -21.27 -9.93
CA GLN A 46 2.31 -20.48 -8.69
C GLN A 46 3.57 -19.63 -8.46
N ARG A 47 4.03 -18.93 -9.49
CA ARG A 47 5.25 -18.10 -9.45
C ARG A 47 5.07 -16.74 -10.10
N LEU A 48 5.91 -15.79 -9.73
CA LEU A 48 6.08 -14.53 -10.44
C LEU A 48 7.16 -14.70 -11.52
N ASN A 49 6.80 -14.53 -12.78
CA ASN A 49 7.73 -14.66 -13.92
C ASN A 49 8.51 -13.38 -14.19
N GLY A 50 8.00 -12.23 -13.75
CA GLY A 50 8.68 -10.95 -13.94
C GLY A 50 7.90 -9.78 -13.37
N ILE A 51 8.62 -8.68 -13.20
CA ILE A 51 8.12 -7.34 -12.89
C ILE A 51 8.47 -6.46 -14.09
N TYR A 52 7.55 -5.59 -14.49
CA TYR A 52 7.68 -4.74 -15.67
C TYR A 52 7.27 -3.30 -15.33
N ASP A 53 7.45 -2.40 -16.30
CA ASP A 53 7.08 -0.99 -16.19
C ASP A 53 7.78 -0.22 -15.05
N PHE A 54 9.10 -0.07 -15.17
CA PHE A 54 9.93 0.66 -14.19
C PHE A 54 9.85 2.19 -14.37
N ALA A 55 8.80 2.72 -15.02
CA ALA A 55 8.69 4.14 -15.30
C ALA A 55 8.55 5.00 -14.02
N ASP A 56 7.90 4.44 -12.98
CA ASP A 56 7.71 5.07 -11.67
C ASP A 56 8.77 4.66 -10.63
N SER A 57 9.79 3.92 -11.05
CA SER A 57 10.95 3.65 -10.20
C SER A 57 11.74 4.93 -9.91
N GLY A 58 12.23 5.08 -8.70
CA GLY A 58 12.81 6.35 -8.26
C GLY A 58 13.52 6.26 -6.92
N LEU A 59 13.77 7.42 -6.30
CA LEU A 59 14.28 7.52 -4.92
C LEU A 59 13.12 7.88 -4.00
N ALA A 60 12.76 6.98 -3.08
CA ALA A 60 11.71 7.21 -2.10
C ALA A 60 11.96 6.43 -0.80
N PRO A 61 11.25 6.76 0.30
CA PRO A 61 11.34 6.01 1.56
C PRO A 61 11.07 4.51 1.38
N LEU A 62 11.89 3.66 2.00
CA LEU A 62 11.82 2.20 1.81
C LEU A 62 10.42 1.62 2.03
N HIS A 63 9.71 2.05 3.08
CA HIS A 63 8.41 1.45 3.41
C HIS A 63 7.31 1.74 2.36
N GLN A 64 7.51 2.73 1.48
CA GLN A 64 6.57 3.02 0.39
C GLN A 64 6.56 1.93 -0.68
N GLU A 65 7.65 1.17 -0.83
CA GLU A 65 7.76 0.06 -1.80
C GLU A 65 6.62 -0.96 -1.64
N PHE A 66 6.09 -1.11 -0.42
CA PHE A 66 5.10 -2.13 -0.10
C PHE A 66 3.64 -1.65 -0.23
N VAL A 67 3.38 -0.36 -0.48
CA VAL A 67 2.03 0.22 -0.57
C VAL A 67 1.22 -0.43 -1.69
N TYR A 68 1.72 -0.41 -2.92
CA TYR A 68 0.98 -0.92 -4.08
C TYR A 68 0.77 -2.43 -4.06
N SER A 69 1.73 -3.19 -3.51
CA SER A 69 1.52 -4.64 -3.31
C SER A 69 0.37 -4.91 -2.35
N SER A 70 0.13 -4.02 -1.37
CA SER A 70 -0.94 -4.14 -0.38
C SER A 70 -2.32 -3.95 -1.00
N PHE A 71 -2.40 -3.20 -2.11
CA PHE A 71 -3.63 -3.02 -2.88
C PHE A 71 -4.01 -4.32 -3.61
N ASN A 72 -3.03 -5.13 -4.00
CA ASN A 72 -3.29 -6.43 -4.61
C ASN A 72 -3.72 -7.46 -3.56
N SER A 73 -2.93 -7.60 -2.49
CA SER A 73 -3.14 -8.61 -1.46
C SER A 73 -2.23 -8.37 -0.26
N THR A 74 -2.84 -8.22 0.92
CA THR A 74 -2.11 -8.11 2.20
C THR A 74 -1.30 -9.37 2.53
N ASP A 75 -1.76 -10.56 2.11
CA ASP A 75 -1.00 -11.82 2.24
C ASP A 75 0.25 -11.78 1.36
N LEU A 76 0.11 -11.38 0.10
CA LEU A 76 1.23 -11.24 -0.82
C LEU A 76 2.26 -10.25 -0.26
N THR A 77 1.83 -9.08 0.20
CA THR A 77 2.71 -8.08 0.82
C THR A 77 3.44 -8.64 2.04
N ALA A 78 2.76 -9.36 2.93
CA ALA A 78 3.40 -9.96 4.10
C ALA A 78 4.50 -10.95 3.70
N ARG A 79 4.29 -11.72 2.64
CA ARG A 79 5.29 -12.66 2.08
C ARG A 79 6.45 -11.94 1.41
N ILE A 80 6.18 -10.85 0.67
CA ILE A 80 7.21 -10.01 0.05
C ILE A 80 8.08 -9.38 1.15
N ILE A 81 7.46 -8.78 2.18
CA ILE A 81 8.18 -8.20 3.33
C ILE A 81 9.05 -9.26 4.00
N ALA A 82 8.51 -10.44 4.31
CA ALA A 82 9.27 -11.50 4.96
C ALA A 82 10.50 -11.94 4.12
N ALA A 83 10.33 -12.07 2.81
CA ALA A 83 11.44 -12.38 1.91
C ALA A 83 12.47 -11.23 1.85
N TYR A 84 12.00 -9.99 1.75
CA TYR A 84 12.85 -8.80 1.73
C TYR A 84 13.68 -8.66 3.02
N GLU A 85 13.08 -8.89 4.18
CA GLU A 85 13.77 -8.87 5.49
C GLU A 85 14.90 -9.90 5.55
N VAL A 86 14.66 -11.11 5.02
CA VAL A 86 15.66 -12.19 4.96
C VAL A 86 16.81 -11.83 4.02
N GLU A 87 16.51 -11.34 2.83
CA GLU A 87 17.52 -11.07 1.80
C GLU A 87 18.33 -9.79 2.07
N SER A 88 17.68 -8.76 2.63
CA SER A 88 18.31 -7.44 2.83
C SER A 88 18.86 -7.22 4.23
N GLY A 89 18.38 -7.97 5.23
CA GLY A 89 18.67 -7.74 6.64
C GLY A 89 18.02 -6.49 7.23
N HIS A 90 17.12 -5.82 6.51
CA HIS A 90 16.39 -4.64 6.99
C HIS A 90 14.99 -5.02 7.48
N PRO A 91 14.72 -4.97 8.80
CA PRO A 91 13.38 -5.14 9.34
C PRO A 91 12.40 -4.09 8.78
N ILE A 92 11.22 -4.53 8.35
CA ILE A 92 10.18 -3.64 7.84
C ILE A 92 9.11 -3.44 8.92
N ASP A 93 8.85 -2.18 9.24
CA ASP A 93 7.76 -1.75 10.11
C ASP A 93 6.42 -1.91 9.37
N ARG A 94 5.73 -3.02 9.65
CA ARG A 94 4.44 -3.35 9.07
C ARG A 94 3.35 -2.34 9.45
N GLN A 95 3.44 -1.72 10.63
CA GLN A 95 2.50 -0.68 11.04
C GLN A 95 2.70 0.58 10.21
N ARG A 96 3.95 0.99 9.94
CA ARG A 96 4.23 2.09 9.01
C ARG A 96 3.67 1.79 7.62
N VAL A 97 3.87 0.57 7.08
CA VAL A 97 3.32 0.19 5.76
C VAL A 97 1.79 0.33 5.73
N ASP A 98 1.10 -0.14 6.76
CA ASP A 98 -0.36 -0.03 6.85
C ASP A 98 -0.84 1.43 6.93
N ILE A 99 -0.16 2.29 7.70
CA ILE A 99 -0.45 3.73 7.75
C ILE A 99 -0.24 4.40 6.38
N LEU A 100 0.88 4.09 5.70
CA LEU A 100 1.18 4.62 4.37
C LEU A 100 0.14 4.17 3.33
N THR A 101 -0.28 2.91 3.42
CA THR A 101 -1.30 2.31 2.54
C THR A 101 -2.66 2.98 2.73
N GLY A 102 -3.10 3.15 3.98
CA GLY A 102 -4.36 3.85 4.27
C GLY A 102 -4.33 5.31 3.84
N ALA A 103 -3.22 6.02 4.08
CA ALA A 103 -3.05 7.40 3.62
C ALA A 103 -3.12 7.51 2.08
N HIS A 104 -2.53 6.55 1.35
CA HIS A 104 -2.58 6.52 -0.11
C HIS A 104 -4.00 6.31 -0.63
N HIS A 105 -4.77 5.37 -0.08
CA HIS A 105 -6.18 5.20 -0.46
C HIS A 105 -7.04 6.45 -0.21
N LEU A 106 -6.78 7.18 0.88
CA LEU A 106 -7.46 8.44 1.16
C LEU A 106 -7.06 9.54 0.20
N TRP A 107 -5.80 9.55 -0.25
CA TRP A 107 -5.33 10.45 -1.30
C TRP A 107 -5.99 10.13 -2.65
N GLU A 108 -6.02 8.87 -3.09
CA GLU A 108 -6.72 8.45 -4.33
C GLU A 108 -8.20 8.85 -4.30
N LEU A 109 -8.86 8.65 -3.16
CA LEU A 109 -10.25 9.08 -2.97
C LEU A 109 -10.41 10.60 -3.06
N ALA A 110 -9.44 11.38 -2.58
CA ALA A 110 -9.47 12.83 -2.65
C ALA A 110 -9.24 13.34 -4.09
N GLU A 111 -8.34 12.72 -4.85
CA GLU A 111 -8.08 13.04 -6.27
C GLU A 111 -9.32 12.76 -7.14
N GLU A 112 -10.04 11.66 -6.86
CA GLU A 112 -11.25 11.28 -7.60
C GLU A 112 -12.54 11.88 -7.00
N ALA A 113 -12.44 12.82 -6.05
CA ALA A 113 -13.59 13.34 -5.30
C ALA A 113 -14.69 13.95 -6.19
N ASP A 114 -14.28 14.59 -7.28
CA ASP A 114 -15.17 15.25 -8.25
C ASP A 114 -15.56 14.33 -9.42
N SER A 115 -15.00 13.11 -9.48
CA SER A 115 -15.25 12.12 -10.52
C SER A 115 -16.38 11.17 -10.12
N SER A 116 -17.59 11.47 -10.60
CA SER A 116 -18.76 10.60 -10.37
C SER A 116 -18.60 9.16 -10.89
N ALA A 117 -17.64 8.92 -11.79
CA ALA A 117 -17.38 7.59 -12.35
C ALA A 117 -16.54 6.70 -11.40
N HIS A 118 -15.68 7.28 -10.57
CA HIS A 118 -14.68 6.53 -9.79
C HIS A 118 -14.88 6.61 -8.28
N ILE A 119 -15.63 7.60 -7.77
CA ILE A 119 -15.80 7.82 -6.33
C ILE A 119 -16.28 6.58 -5.57
N GLU A 120 -17.23 5.81 -6.13
CA GLU A 120 -17.76 4.61 -5.48
C GLU A 120 -16.71 3.49 -5.37
N ILE A 121 -15.84 3.36 -6.39
CA ILE A 121 -14.73 2.39 -6.38
C ILE A 121 -13.71 2.80 -5.30
N MET A 122 -13.39 4.09 -5.20
CA MET A 122 -12.45 4.58 -4.19
C MET A 122 -12.99 4.42 -2.76
N ILE A 123 -14.28 4.65 -2.54
CA ILE A 123 -14.92 4.38 -1.24
C ILE A 123 -14.86 2.89 -0.89
N GLU A 124 -15.05 2.00 -1.86
CA GLU A 124 -14.95 0.56 -1.64
C GLU A 124 -13.51 0.12 -1.33
N ASN A 125 -12.50 0.68 -1.99
CA ASN A 125 -11.10 0.43 -1.67
C ASN A 125 -10.77 0.78 -0.21
N VAL A 126 -11.17 1.97 0.25
CA VAL A 126 -11.01 2.39 1.66
C VAL A 126 -11.75 1.43 2.61
N ARG A 127 -12.95 0.99 2.25
CA ARG A 127 -13.72 0.04 3.06
C ARG A 127 -13.04 -1.32 3.17
N GLN A 128 -12.51 -1.84 2.06
CA GLN A 128 -11.81 -3.13 2.04
C GLN A 128 -10.54 -3.08 2.87
N TRP A 129 -9.72 -2.04 2.70
CA TRP A 129 -8.53 -1.83 3.52
C TRP A 129 -8.87 -1.79 5.03
N GLN A 130 -9.89 -1.02 5.44
CA GLN A 130 -10.33 -0.97 6.84
C GLN A 130 -10.76 -2.35 7.35
N ALA A 131 -11.54 -3.10 6.56
CA ALA A 131 -11.99 -4.45 6.93
C ALA A 131 -10.82 -5.43 7.09
N HIS A 132 -9.75 -5.30 6.31
CA HIS A 132 -8.54 -6.09 6.47
C HIS A 132 -7.79 -5.73 7.75
N ARG A 133 -7.60 -4.44 8.03
CA ARG A 133 -6.92 -3.95 9.22
C ARG A 133 -7.60 -4.43 10.52
N LEU A 134 -8.93 -4.44 10.56
CA LEU A 134 -9.72 -4.95 11.70
C LEU A 134 -9.60 -6.46 11.92
N ARG A 135 -9.21 -7.24 10.90
CA ARG A 135 -9.03 -8.71 11.02
C ARG A 135 -7.60 -9.09 11.43
N SER A 136 -6.66 -8.16 11.32
CA SER A 136 -5.23 -8.36 11.61
C SER A 136 -4.81 -7.86 12.99
N ASN A 137 -5.71 -7.20 13.73
CA ASN A 137 -5.58 -6.80 15.13
C ASN A 137 -6.27 -7.80 16.06
#